data_AF-A0A4R6VMS1-F1
#
_entry.id   AF-A0A4R6VMS1-F1
#
_cell.length_a   1.000
_cell.length_b   1.000
_cell.length_c   1.000
_cell.angle_alpha   90.00
_cell.angle_beta   90.00
_cell.angle_gamma   90.00
#
_symmetry.space_group_name_H-M   'P 1'
#
loop_
_entity.id
_entity.type
_entity.pdbx_description
1 polymer ?
#
loop_
_entity_poly.entity_id
_entity_poly.type
_entity_poly.pdbx_seq_one_letter_code
_entity_poly.pdbx_strand_id
1 'polypeptide(L)'
;MTLRRDWFAQAQRLLGIGAAAREVAREAERVVARAATCERLAAVEGEIAFLLVDDRVPARGRRLWALEQARDDLRAELGSAGPG
;
A
#
# COMPACT_ATOMS: atom_id res chain seq x y z
N MET A 1 0.20 8.52 44.87
CA MET A 1 0.13 7.36 43.95
C MET A 1 0.79 7.63 42.59
N THR A 2 1.87 8.44 42.55
CA THR A 2 2.45 9.03 41.32
C THR A 2 3.81 8.43 40.93
N LEU A 3 4.68 8.14 41.92
CA LEU A 3 6.05 7.64 41.71
C LEU A 3 6.16 6.38 40.83
N ARG A 4 5.21 5.44 40.93
CA ARG A 4 5.23 4.19 40.16
C ARG A 4 4.91 4.41 38.66
N ARG A 5 4.07 5.40 38.36
CA ARG A 5 3.67 5.76 36.99
C ARG A 5 4.79 6.50 36.28
N ASP A 6 5.45 7.42 37.00
CA ASP A 6 6.56 8.21 36.48
C ASP A 6 7.79 7.33 36.20
N TRP A 7 8.10 6.39 37.09
CA TRP A 7 9.20 5.43 36.90
C TRP A 7 8.96 4.52 35.67
N PHE A 8 7.74 4.03 35.47
CA PHE A 8 7.41 3.18 34.33
C PHE A 8 7.46 3.94 33.00
N ALA A 9 6.98 5.19 32.97
CA ALA A 9 7.09 6.05 31.80
C ALA A 9 8.55 6.40 31.48
N GLN A 10 9.38 6.60 32.49
CA GLN A 10 10.81 6.86 32.31
C GLN A 10 11.57 5.61 31.86
N ALA A 11 11.24 4.43 32.37
CA ALA A 11 11.76 3.15 31.89
C ALA A 11 11.36 2.87 30.44
N GLN A 12 10.11 3.12 30.04
CA GLN A 12 9.68 2.99 28.65
C GLN A 12 10.40 3.96 27.69
N ARG A 13 10.69 5.19 28.15
CA ARG A 13 11.53 6.14 27.38
C ARG A 13 12.97 5.66 27.26
N LEU A 14 13.56 5.17 28.35
CA LEU A 14 14.94 4.67 28.38
C LEU A 14 15.13 3.39 27.54
N LEU A 15 14.12 2.53 27.48
CA LEU A 15 14.14 1.28 26.72
C LEU A 15 13.74 1.46 25.24
N GLY A 16 13.29 2.65 24.82
CA GLY A 16 12.93 2.93 23.41
C GLY A 16 11.71 2.19 22.86
N ILE A 17 11.05 1.36 23.67
CA ILE A 17 9.98 0.43 23.26
C ILE A 17 8.83 1.15 22.55
N GLY A 18 8.44 2.33 23.05
CA GLY A 18 7.37 3.11 22.43
C GLY A 18 7.73 3.70 21.06
N ALA A 19 9.01 4.01 20.82
CA ALA A 19 9.46 4.50 19.52
C ALA A 19 9.56 3.36 18.51
N ALA A 20 10.17 2.23 18.91
CA ALA A 20 10.27 1.03 18.09
C ALA A 20 8.88 0.48 17.71
N ALA A 21 7.93 0.45 18.64
CA ALA A 21 6.56 0.00 18.33
C ALA A 21 5.86 0.92 17.30
N ARG A 22 6.09 2.24 17.35
CA ARG A 22 5.54 3.18 16.36
C ARG A 22 6.19 3.02 14.99
N GLU A 23 7.47 2.72 14.95
CA GLU A 23 8.20 2.45 13.71
C GLU A 23 7.70 1.17 13.04
N VAL A 24 7.55 0.09 13.82
CA VAL A 24 6.94 -1.17 13.34
C VAL A 24 5.51 -0.95 12.85
N ALA A 25 4.71 -0.16 13.57
CA ALA A 25 3.34 0.14 13.13
C ALA A 25 3.30 0.89 11.80
N ARG A 26 4.16 1.90 11.62
CA ARG A 26 4.28 2.64 10.34
C ARG A 26 4.75 1.73 9.21
N GLU A 27 5.69 0.84 9.48
CA GLU A 27 6.15 -0.11 8.47
C GLU A 27 5.06 -1.12 8.10
N ALA A 28 4.30 -1.61 9.08
CA ALA A 28 3.15 -2.46 8.82
C ALA A 28 2.08 -1.73 7.97
N GLU A 29 1.79 -0.46 8.27
CA GLU A 29 0.90 0.37 7.44
C GLU A 29 1.39 0.49 5.99
N ARG A 30 2.70 0.71 5.78
CA ARG A 30 3.30 0.75 4.43
C ARG A 30 3.17 -0.58 3.71
N VAL A 31 3.44 -1.70 4.38
CA VAL A 31 3.31 -3.05 3.82
C VAL A 31 1.87 -3.33 3.42
N VAL A 32 0.90 -3.01 4.28
CA VAL A 32 -0.53 -3.19 3.99
C VAL A 32 -0.98 -2.31 2.83
N ALA A 33 -0.57 -1.04 2.81
CA ALA A 33 -0.86 -0.13 1.71
C ALA A 33 -0.29 -0.65 0.38
N ARG A 34 0.96 -1.11 0.38
CA ARG A 34 1.60 -1.71 -0.80
C ARG A 34 0.87 -2.96 -1.27
N ALA A 35 0.45 -3.84 -0.36
CA ALA A 35 -0.33 -5.03 -0.68
C ALA A 35 -1.66 -4.67 -1.35
N ALA A 36 -2.39 -3.69 -0.80
CA ALA A 36 -3.63 -3.21 -1.39
C ALA A 36 -3.42 -2.61 -2.80
N THR A 37 -2.32 -1.91 -3.04
CA THR A 37 -1.96 -1.39 -4.38
C THR A 37 -1.64 -2.52 -5.36
N CYS A 38 -0.93 -3.57 -4.92
CA CYS A 38 -0.70 -4.76 -5.73
C CYS A 38 -2.01 -5.49 -6.09
N GLU A 39 -2.95 -5.63 -5.16
CA GLU A 39 -4.26 -6.23 -5.42
C GLU A 39 -5.05 -5.45 -6.47
N ARG A 40 -5.08 -4.11 -6.34
CA ARG A 40 -5.70 -3.22 -7.35
C ARG A 40 -5.04 -3.38 -8.71
N LEU A 41 -3.71 -3.46 -8.76
CA LEU A 41 -2.97 -3.65 -10.01
C LEU A 41 -3.33 -4.98 -10.68
N ALA A 42 -3.38 -6.07 -9.92
CA ALA A 42 -3.77 -7.38 -10.43
C ALA A 42 -5.19 -7.40 -11.01
N ALA A 43 -6.13 -6.69 -10.36
CA ALA A 43 -7.50 -6.55 -10.86
C ALA A 43 -7.53 -5.81 -12.22
N VAL A 44 -6.81 -4.69 -12.33
CA VAL A 44 -6.70 -3.92 -13.58
C VAL A 44 -6.06 -4.75 -14.69
N GLU A 45 -4.97 -5.47 -14.40
CA GLU A 45 -4.30 -6.34 -15.38
C GLU A 45 -5.22 -7.49 -15.84
N GLY A 46 -6.02 -8.04 -14.93
CA GLY A 46 -7.06 -9.03 -15.26
C GLY A 46 -8.14 -8.48 -16.19
N GLU A 47 -8.64 -7.27 -15.93
CA GLU A 47 -9.61 -6.61 -16.82
C GLU A 47 -9.02 -6.32 -18.21
N ILE A 48 -7.77 -5.85 -18.26
CA ILE A 48 -7.06 -5.65 -19.53
C ILE A 48 -6.98 -6.97 -20.29
N ALA A 49 -6.56 -8.07 -19.64
CA ALA A 49 -6.46 -9.37 -20.27
C ALA A 49 -7.80 -9.86 -20.82
N PHE A 50 -8.89 -9.70 -20.04
CA PHE A 50 -10.24 -10.03 -20.49
C PHE A 50 -10.63 -9.23 -21.75
N LEU A 51 -10.43 -7.91 -21.74
CA LEU A 51 -10.72 -7.05 -22.88
C LEU A 51 -9.83 -7.35 -24.08
N LEU A 52 -8.62 -7.86 -23.87
CA LEU A 52 -7.73 -8.25 -24.97
C LEU A 52 -8.24 -9.49 -25.71
N VAL A 53 -8.89 -10.41 -24.99
CA VAL A 53 -9.43 -11.67 -25.51
C VAL A 53 -10.81 -11.50 -26.16
N ASP A 54 -11.68 -10.65 -25.60
CA ASP A 54 -13.04 -10.45 -26.12
C ASP A 54 -13.16 -9.18 -26.98
N ASP A 55 -13.25 -9.36 -28.31
CA ASP A 55 -13.39 -8.28 -29.27
C ASP A 55 -14.82 -7.74 -29.40
N ARG A 56 -15.81 -8.40 -28.78
CA ARG A 56 -17.22 -8.02 -28.85
C ARG A 56 -17.60 -6.93 -27.87
N VAL A 57 -16.69 -6.54 -26.97
CA VAL A 57 -16.95 -5.52 -25.95
C VAL A 57 -17.11 -4.14 -26.59
N PRO A 58 -18.29 -3.50 -26.49
CA PRO A 58 -18.48 -2.15 -27.00
C PRO A 58 -17.56 -1.16 -26.28
N ALA A 59 -17.02 -0.18 -27.02
CA ALA A 59 -16.10 0.83 -26.50
C ALA A 59 -14.79 0.28 -25.88
N ARG A 60 -14.40 -0.96 -26.22
CA ARG A 60 -13.15 -1.62 -25.80
C ARG A 60 -11.93 -0.69 -25.84
N GLY A 61 -11.71 0.04 -26.94
CA GLY A 61 -10.54 0.91 -27.08
C GLY A 61 -10.46 2.01 -26.02
N ARG A 62 -11.57 2.69 -25.69
CA ARG A 62 -11.59 3.72 -24.64
C ARG A 62 -11.40 3.11 -23.26
N ARG A 63 -12.02 1.96 -23.00
CA ARG A 63 -11.90 1.27 -21.71
C ARG A 63 -10.49 0.73 -21.50
N LEU A 64 -9.88 0.16 -22.54
CA LEU A 64 -8.51 -0.34 -22.52
C LEU A 64 -7.53 0.79 -22.21
N TRP A 65 -7.65 1.93 -22.90
CA TRP A 65 -6.81 3.09 -22.64
C TRP A 65 -6.90 3.59 -21.19
N ALA A 66 -8.11 3.66 -20.63
CA ALA A 66 -8.31 4.07 -19.25
C ALA A 66 -7.69 3.08 -18.25
N LEU A 67 -7.80 1.77 -18.51
CA LEU A 67 -7.20 0.73 -17.68
C LEU A 67 -5.67 0.72 -17.78
N GLU A 68 -5.11 0.97 -18.97
CA GLU A 68 -3.66 1.10 -19.16
C GLU A 68 -3.10 2.28 -18.37
N GLN A 69 -3.79 3.42 -18.38
CA GLN A 69 -3.42 4.58 -17.58
C GLN A 69 -3.49 4.28 -16.08
N ALA A 70 -4.57 3.66 -15.61
CA ALA A 70 -4.71 3.25 -14.21
C ALA A 70 -3.61 2.25 -13.78
N ARG A 71 -3.23 1.31 -14.66
CA ARG A 71 -2.13 0.37 -14.42
C ARG A 71 -0.80 1.10 -14.26
N ASP A 72 -0.54 2.08 -15.13
CA ASP A 72 0.71 2.83 -15.12
C ASP A 72 0.80 3.72 -13.86
N ASP A 73 -0.32 4.33 -13.44
CA ASP A 73 -0.42 5.08 -12.17
C ASP A 73 -0.14 4.19 -10.96
N LEU A 74 -0.74 2.99 -10.89
CA LEU A 74 -0.51 2.03 -9.80
C LEU A 74 0.95 1.54 -9.77
N ARG A 75 1.57 1.34 -10.94
CA ARG A 75 3.00 0.99 -11.03
C ARG A 75 3.90 2.13 -10.56
N ALA A 76 3.55 3.38 -10.86
CA ALA A 76 4.26 4.55 -10.36
C ALA A 76 4.09 4.70 -8.83
N GLU A 77 2.91 4.42 -8.29
CA GLU A 77 2.64 4.37 -6.84
C GLU A 77 3.56 3.35 -6.16
N LEU A 78 3.68 2.14 -6.72
CA LEU A 78 4.58 1.10 -6.21
C LEU A 78 6.07 1.43 -6.36
N GLY A 79 6.45 2.11 -7.45
CA GLY A 79 7.83 2.52 -7.71
C GLY A 79 8.31 3.67 -6.81
N SER A 80 7.40 4.58 -6.43
CA SER A 80 7.68 5.66 -5.48
C SER A 80 7.70 5.20 -4.02
N ALA A 81 7.15 4.02 -3.72
CA ALA A 81 7.19 3.37 -2.41
C ALA A 81 8.43 2.48 -2.16
N GLY A 82 9.52 2.67 -2.93
CA GLY A 82 10.79 1.94 -2.75
C GLY A 82 11.41 2.13 -1.36
N PRO A 83 12.28 1.20 -0.90
CA PRO A 83 12.81 1.21 0.46
C PRO A 83 13.74 2.42 0.65
N GLY A 84 13.31 3.39 1.46
CA GLY A 84 14.14 4.47 2.00
C GLY A 84 14.84 4.06 3.28
#